data_AF-A0A947IM70-F1
#
_entry.id   AF-A0A947IM70-F1
#
_cell.length_a   1.000
_cell.length_b   1.000
_cell.length_c   1.000
_cell.angle_alpha   90.00
_cell.angle_beta   90.00
_cell.angle_gamma   90.00
#
_symmetry.space_group_name_H-M   'P 1'
#
loop_
_entity.id
_entity.type
_entity.pdbx_description
1 polymer ?
#
loop_
_entity_poly.entity_id
_entity_poly.type
_entity_poly.pdbx_seq_one_letter_code
_entity_poly.pdbx_strand_id
1 'polypeptide(L)'
;MGMRVQWVKDIDLSVDEVGGKAAGLRKLIEWGLAIPAGFVIVDAQKDVDVDALTEYYQSMGGGKAAVRSSALGEDGSDHSFAGLYETVLNVAGEVELIDAVRKCVDSLNSYRASEYRQQQCMSESAMCVVVQRMVDAQAAGVLFSVDPVSGRHDRLVIDAVPGLGEALVSGDETPDHYEYGVDNTLCYEELVGDTAILTEAQRCLLVQQARAAVAAAGDPLDMEWAFDKNGELYWLQARPVTTVGSDLNELNTPINQDDVLTRCNIGEMMPGASCPLTFSTTGRAIEHGMQHMHVSYAGRPAVTEAWTQVAMCSGKMFLNMTGSAAAGATVLGIDVKSMGLSLCGRIVEELKPPAKRSIFIRLFGMLKMLRYLQRADAVIDDFKLRANAFQIPVQGSSAELAKALDESRTFFYEAFAVHLQSSTTSGFASNILQAMISGGQESSPEEEAEAGRLMAGARGVESAVLVDQLDEIVKDISRHHDAQTCFVDTEPRVALAWLRGNGSGISHKFSAFLNRHGHRSYRELCVREVCWSDAPETLVATMQASVAARLMGIMSSVRPDVAKLSELNRGLRWIVPKAHNAVRRREATKSLLVDITNRLKRGYRALGKQL
;
A
#
# COMPACT_ATOMS: atom_id res chain seq x y z
N MET A 1 38.27 -22.77 -28.03
CA MET A 1 37.94 -23.58 -26.84
C MET A 1 36.52 -24.05 -27.02
N GLY A 2 36.32 -25.38 -27.11
CA GLY A 2 35.01 -25.98 -27.34
C GLY A 2 34.06 -25.81 -26.15
N MET A 3 32.82 -26.26 -26.35
CA MET A 3 31.80 -26.40 -25.31
C MET A 3 32.35 -27.16 -24.09
N ARG A 4 31.96 -26.75 -22.88
CA ARG A 4 32.36 -27.43 -21.62
C ARG A 4 31.13 -28.05 -20.97
N VAL A 5 31.19 -29.33 -20.63
CA VAL A 5 30.15 -30.04 -19.88
C VAL A 5 30.65 -30.30 -18.46
N GLN A 6 29.80 -30.08 -17.45
CA GLN A 6 30.14 -30.38 -16.06
C GLN A 6 28.91 -30.78 -15.24
N TRP A 7 29.10 -31.64 -14.24
CA TRP A 7 28.01 -32.02 -13.34
C TRP A 7 27.57 -30.84 -12.49
N VAL A 8 26.28 -30.76 -12.19
CA VAL A 8 25.73 -29.69 -11.35
C VAL A 8 26.40 -29.67 -9.97
N LYS A 9 26.70 -30.84 -9.39
CA LYS A 9 27.39 -30.96 -8.10
C LYS A 9 28.83 -30.43 -8.10
N ASP A 10 29.46 -30.34 -9.27
CA ASP A 10 30.87 -29.97 -9.43
C ASP A 10 31.03 -28.48 -9.82
N ILE A 11 29.93 -27.72 -9.93
CA ILE A 11 29.94 -26.29 -10.25
C ILE A 11 30.53 -25.49 -9.07
N ASP A 12 31.48 -24.61 -9.38
CA ASP A 12 32.02 -23.60 -8.45
C ASP A 12 31.42 -22.22 -8.78
N LEU A 13 30.43 -21.79 -7.99
CA LEU A 13 29.72 -20.52 -8.21
C LEU A 13 30.61 -19.27 -8.11
N SER A 14 31.84 -19.39 -7.61
CA SER A 14 32.78 -18.26 -7.54
C SER A 14 33.55 -18.03 -8.84
N VAL A 15 33.58 -19.02 -9.73
CA VAL A 15 34.38 -18.99 -10.97
C VAL A 15 33.55 -19.33 -12.21
N ASP A 16 32.52 -20.16 -12.07
CA ASP A 16 31.74 -20.68 -13.18
C ASP A 16 30.56 -19.78 -13.59
N GLU A 17 30.56 -19.36 -14.85
CA GLU A 17 29.42 -18.71 -15.51
C GLU A 17 28.49 -19.78 -16.12
N VAL A 18 27.49 -20.25 -15.37
CA VAL A 18 26.58 -21.36 -15.76
C VAL A 18 25.11 -20.95 -15.95
N GLY A 19 24.81 -19.66 -15.79
CA GLY A 19 23.46 -19.10 -15.82
C GLY A 19 22.64 -19.39 -14.55
N GLY A 20 21.49 -18.72 -14.44
CA GLY A 20 20.69 -18.67 -13.22
C GLY A 20 20.17 -20.02 -12.74
N LYS A 21 19.59 -20.83 -13.64
CA LYS A 21 18.98 -22.12 -13.27
C LYS A 21 20.01 -23.12 -12.79
N ALA A 22 21.14 -23.24 -13.49
CA ALA A 22 22.24 -24.12 -13.07
C ALA A 22 22.82 -23.68 -11.71
N ALA A 23 22.97 -22.36 -11.51
CA ALA A 23 23.42 -21.81 -10.24
C ALA A 23 22.43 -22.08 -9.10
N GLY A 24 21.13 -21.94 -9.36
CA GLY A 24 20.06 -22.27 -8.41
C GLY A 24 20.06 -23.75 -8.01
N LEU A 25 20.25 -24.66 -8.97
CA LEU A 25 20.40 -26.10 -8.69
C LEU A 25 21.63 -26.41 -7.85
N ARG A 26 22.76 -25.75 -8.11
CA ARG A 26 23.97 -25.90 -7.29
C ARG A 26 23.73 -25.43 -5.85
N LYS A 27 23.04 -24.29 -5.67
CA LYS A 27 22.66 -23.76 -4.34
C LYS A 27 21.76 -24.72 -3.57
N LEU A 28 20.79 -25.35 -4.24
CA LEU A 28 19.95 -26.38 -3.61
C LEU A 28 20.80 -27.51 -2.98
N ILE A 29 21.84 -27.98 -3.68
CA ILE A 29 22.79 -28.97 -3.13
C ILE A 29 23.55 -28.40 -1.92
N GLU A 30 24.01 -27.14 -1.97
CA GLU A 30 24.70 -26.49 -0.84
C GLU A 30 23.80 -26.34 0.39
N TRP A 31 22.49 -26.15 0.17
CA TRP A 31 21.47 -26.12 1.23
C TRP A 31 21.06 -27.51 1.73
N GLY A 32 21.69 -28.58 1.21
CA GLY A 32 21.42 -29.97 1.61
C GLY A 32 20.12 -30.53 1.06
N LEU A 33 19.57 -29.92 0.01
CA LEU A 33 18.33 -30.35 -0.63
C LEU A 33 18.61 -31.36 -1.75
N ALA A 34 17.76 -32.39 -1.82
CA ALA A 34 17.86 -33.40 -2.86
C ALA A 34 17.41 -32.81 -4.20
N ILE A 35 18.25 -32.95 -5.23
CA ILE A 35 17.91 -32.61 -6.61
C ILE A 35 18.04 -33.86 -7.49
N PRO A 36 17.31 -33.94 -8.62
CA PRO A 36 17.58 -34.96 -9.62
C PRO A 36 18.98 -34.78 -10.22
N ALA A 37 19.66 -35.89 -10.52
CA ALA A 37 20.96 -35.87 -11.16
C ALA A 37 20.91 -35.07 -12.47
N GLY A 38 21.93 -34.26 -12.72
CA GLY A 38 21.99 -33.41 -13.89
C GLY A 38 23.36 -32.78 -14.10
N PHE A 39 23.58 -32.29 -15.31
CA PHE A 39 24.79 -31.60 -15.74
C PHE A 39 24.42 -30.33 -16.52
N VAL A 40 25.37 -29.42 -16.64
CA VAL A 40 25.23 -28.18 -17.40
C VAL A 40 26.19 -28.18 -18.58
N ILE A 41 25.68 -27.70 -19.70
CA ILE A 41 26.43 -27.38 -20.90
C ILE A 41 26.71 -25.89 -20.88
N VAL A 42 27.98 -25.52 -20.72
CA VAL A 42 28.45 -24.13 -20.70
C VAL A 42 28.79 -23.69 -22.12
N ASP A 43 28.36 -22.48 -22.47
CA ASP A 43 28.49 -21.92 -23.84
C ASP A 43 27.91 -22.86 -24.91
N ALA A 44 26.65 -23.27 -24.75
CA ALA A 44 25.98 -24.23 -25.61
C ALA A 44 25.83 -23.78 -27.09
N GLN A 45 26.17 -22.51 -27.39
CA GLN A 45 26.22 -21.95 -28.75
C GLN A 45 27.47 -22.38 -29.54
N LYS A 46 28.51 -22.90 -28.87
CA LYS A 46 29.72 -23.44 -29.52
C LYS A 46 29.47 -24.86 -30.04
N ASP A 47 30.33 -25.36 -30.93
CA ASP A 47 30.21 -26.72 -31.47
C ASP A 47 30.07 -27.76 -30.35
N VAL A 48 28.98 -28.51 -30.41
CA VAL A 48 28.60 -29.53 -29.42
C VAL A 48 29.51 -30.74 -29.60
N ASP A 49 30.31 -31.06 -28.58
CA ASP A 49 30.97 -32.35 -28.47
C ASP A 49 29.90 -33.41 -28.13
N VAL A 50 29.39 -34.07 -29.17
CA VAL A 50 28.30 -35.04 -29.07
C VAL A 50 28.73 -36.26 -28.26
N ASP A 51 29.97 -36.70 -28.38
CA ASP A 51 30.47 -37.89 -27.68
C ASP A 51 30.54 -37.62 -26.18
N ALA A 52 31.05 -36.45 -25.78
CA ALA A 52 31.05 -36.02 -24.39
C ALA A 52 29.62 -35.87 -23.83
N LEU A 53 28.70 -35.26 -24.58
CA LEU A 53 27.31 -35.10 -24.16
C LEU A 53 26.62 -36.45 -23.91
N THR A 54 26.84 -37.41 -24.81
CA THR A 54 26.33 -38.77 -24.68
C THR A 54 26.91 -39.48 -23.46
N GLU A 55 28.20 -39.34 -23.18
CA GLU A 55 28.84 -39.95 -22.01
C GLU A 55 28.22 -39.46 -20.69
N TYR A 56 28.00 -38.14 -20.55
CA TYR A 56 27.33 -37.57 -19.38
C TYR A 56 25.88 -38.04 -19.26
N TYR A 57 25.14 -38.08 -20.37
CA TYR A 57 23.75 -38.53 -20.38
C TYR A 57 23.60 -40.00 -19.97
N GLN A 58 24.47 -40.89 -20.48
CA GLN A 58 24.48 -42.30 -20.09
C GLN A 58 24.92 -42.45 -18.62
N SER A 59 25.92 -41.68 -18.17
CA SER A 59 26.40 -41.68 -16.78
C SER A 59 25.37 -41.16 -15.77
N MET A 60 24.43 -40.32 -16.21
CA MET A 60 23.28 -39.87 -15.41
C MET A 60 22.25 -41.01 -15.18
N GLY A 61 22.42 -42.14 -15.87
CA GLY A 61 21.55 -43.33 -15.82
C GLY A 61 20.63 -43.47 -17.03
N GLY A 62 20.74 -42.60 -18.04
CA GLY A 62 19.84 -42.56 -19.20
C GLY A 62 18.38 -42.27 -18.80
N GLY A 63 17.44 -42.72 -19.65
CA GLY A 63 15.99 -42.56 -19.41
C GLY A 63 15.43 -41.28 -20.00
N LYS A 64 14.47 -40.63 -19.32
CA LYS A 64 13.92 -39.35 -19.76
C LYS A 64 14.64 -38.19 -19.07
N ALA A 65 14.90 -37.11 -19.80
CA ALA A 65 15.53 -35.90 -19.28
C ALA A 65 14.68 -34.64 -19.55
N ALA A 66 14.84 -33.65 -18.68
CA ALA A 66 14.44 -32.27 -18.89
C ALA A 66 15.66 -31.48 -19.39
N VAL A 67 15.50 -30.79 -20.51
CA VAL A 67 16.53 -29.92 -21.10
C VAL A 67 16.03 -28.48 -20.95
N ARG A 68 16.71 -27.71 -20.09
CA ARG A 68 16.28 -26.39 -19.62
C ARG A 68 17.32 -25.34 -20.01
N SER A 69 16.89 -24.26 -20.66
CA SER A 69 17.72 -23.07 -20.89
C SER A 69 18.14 -22.42 -19.57
N SER A 70 19.38 -21.95 -19.50
CA SER A 70 19.99 -21.28 -18.34
C SER A 70 20.92 -20.18 -18.85
N ALA A 71 20.35 -19.10 -19.38
CA ALA A 71 21.12 -18.01 -19.97
C ALA A 71 21.90 -17.22 -18.90
N LEU A 72 23.02 -16.59 -19.29
CA LEU A 72 23.73 -15.67 -18.40
C LEU A 72 22.89 -14.44 -18.11
N GLY A 73 22.81 -14.09 -16.82
CA GLY A 73 21.91 -13.04 -16.31
C GLY A 73 20.48 -13.51 -16.06
N GLU A 74 20.09 -14.71 -16.48
CA GLU A 74 18.80 -15.32 -16.12
C GLU A 74 18.70 -15.54 -14.60
N ASP A 75 17.50 -15.36 -14.02
CA ASP A 75 17.19 -15.55 -12.59
C ASP A 75 18.15 -14.82 -11.62
N GLY A 76 18.56 -13.59 -11.97
CA GLY A 76 19.34 -12.70 -11.11
C GLY A 76 18.49 -11.88 -10.15
N SER A 77 19.14 -11.13 -9.23
CA SER A 77 18.45 -10.23 -8.27
C SER A 77 17.66 -9.12 -8.96
N ASP A 78 18.10 -8.68 -10.13
CA ASP A 78 17.58 -7.48 -10.79
C ASP A 78 16.58 -7.81 -11.91
N HIS A 79 16.64 -9.04 -12.47
CA HIS A 79 15.84 -9.46 -13.62
C HIS A 79 15.49 -10.95 -13.56
N SER A 80 14.19 -11.27 -13.53
CA SER A 80 13.67 -12.62 -13.72
C SER A 80 13.21 -12.80 -15.18
N PHE A 81 13.83 -13.69 -15.94
CA PHE A 81 13.46 -13.97 -17.34
C PHE A 81 12.46 -15.12 -17.44
N ALA A 82 11.49 -15.14 -16.53
CA ALA A 82 10.51 -16.22 -16.44
C ALA A 82 9.80 -16.45 -17.77
N GLY A 83 9.89 -17.67 -18.31
CA GLY A 83 9.23 -18.08 -19.55
C GLY A 83 9.79 -17.44 -20.83
N LEU A 84 10.97 -16.81 -20.80
CA LEU A 84 11.56 -16.18 -21.99
C LEU A 84 12.21 -17.19 -22.94
N TYR A 85 12.84 -18.23 -22.37
CA TYR A 85 13.61 -19.23 -23.10
C TYR A 85 12.98 -20.61 -22.99
N GLU A 86 13.33 -21.49 -23.92
CA GLU A 86 12.67 -22.79 -24.09
C GLU A 86 13.09 -23.81 -23.01
N THR A 87 12.16 -24.69 -22.67
CA THR A 87 12.39 -25.90 -21.86
C THR A 87 11.74 -27.07 -22.57
N VAL A 88 12.45 -28.19 -22.68
CA VAL A 88 11.95 -29.40 -23.33
C VAL A 88 11.95 -30.55 -22.32
N LEU A 89 10.76 -31.06 -21.99
CA LEU A 89 10.60 -32.16 -21.05
C LEU A 89 10.49 -33.51 -21.78
N ASN A 90 10.62 -34.61 -21.01
CA ASN A 90 10.44 -35.98 -21.49
C ASN A 90 11.38 -36.42 -22.64
N VAL A 91 12.54 -35.78 -22.78
CA VAL A 91 13.52 -36.06 -23.83
C VAL A 91 14.14 -37.44 -23.62
N ALA A 92 14.03 -38.33 -24.62
CA ALA A 92 14.50 -39.72 -24.50
C ALA A 92 15.46 -40.09 -25.62
N GLY A 93 16.70 -40.38 -25.23
CA GLY A 93 17.74 -40.83 -26.14
C GLY A 93 18.59 -39.70 -26.71
N GLU A 94 19.71 -40.08 -27.31
CA GLU A 94 20.80 -39.15 -27.70
C GLU A 94 20.38 -38.18 -28.80
N VAL A 95 19.60 -38.65 -29.78
CA VAL A 95 19.12 -37.81 -30.90
C VAL A 95 18.19 -36.72 -30.39
N GLU A 96 17.19 -37.07 -29.56
CA GLU A 96 16.26 -36.09 -29.00
C GLU A 96 16.96 -35.12 -28.05
N LEU A 97 17.99 -35.57 -27.32
CA LEU A 97 18.81 -34.72 -26.46
C LEU A 97 19.50 -33.62 -27.25
N ILE A 98 20.17 -33.97 -28.35
CA ILE A 98 20.87 -33.00 -29.19
C ILE A 98 19.88 -31.99 -29.77
N ASP A 99 18.71 -32.46 -30.24
CA ASP A 99 17.68 -31.59 -30.79
C ASP A 99 17.08 -30.66 -29.73
N ALA A 100 16.88 -31.15 -28.50
CA ALA A 100 16.40 -30.34 -27.39
C ALA A 100 17.42 -29.27 -26.96
N VAL A 101 18.71 -29.60 -26.94
CA VAL A 101 19.79 -28.63 -26.67
C VAL A 101 19.80 -27.55 -27.74
N ARG A 102 19.72 -27.92 -29.03
CA ARG A 102 19.63 -26.96 -30.13
C ARG A 102 18.43 -26.03 -30.01
N LYS A 103 17.24 -26.56 -29.70
CA LYS A 103 16.04 -25.75 -29.46
C LYS A 103 16.25 -24.72 -28.33
N CYS A 104 16.88 -25.11 -27.23
CA CYS A 104 17.20 -24.20 -26.14
C CYS A 104 18.16 -23.09 -26.60
N VAL A 105 19.19 -23.43 -27.38
CA VAL A 105 20.13 -22.45 -27.95
C VAL A 105 19.44 -21.50 -28.93
N ASP A 106 18.62 -22.02 -29.83
CA ASP A 106 17.87 -21.23 -30.82
C ASP A 106 16.90 -20.24 -30.16
N SER A 107 16.38 -20.58 -28.97
CA SER A 107 15.48 -19.70 -28.21
C SER A 107 16.09 -18.35 -27.83
N LEU A 108 17.43 -18.25 -27.77
CA LEU A 108 18.13 -16.97 -27.61
C LEU A 108 17.74 -15.95 -28.67
N ASN A 109 17.55 -16.40 -29.91
CA ASN A 109 17.26 -15.58 -31.08
C ASN A 109 15.77 -15.49 -31.38
N SER A 110 14.92 -15.97 -30.48
CA SER A 110 13.47 -15.81 -30.61
C SER A 110 13.10 -14.32 -30.65
N TYR A 111 11.97 -14.02 -31.31
CA TYR A 111 11.45 -12.65 -31.38
C TYR A 111 11.23 -12.06 -29.98
N ARG A 112 10.66 -12.85 -29.06
CA ARG A 112 10.41 -12.45 -27.66
C ARG A 112 11.69 -12.10 -26.91
N ALA A 113 12.71 -12.96 -27.03
CA ALA A 113 14.01 -12.72 -26.38
C ALA A 113 14.72 -11.48 -26.94
N SER A 114 14.59 -11.23 -28.24
CA SER A 114 15.19 -10.07 -28.91
C SER A 114 14.53 -8.74 -28.52
N GLU A 115 13.19 -8.69 -28.50
CA GLU A 115 12.42 -7.52 -28.03
C GLU A 115 12.74 -7.20 -26.57
N TYR A 116 12.75 -8.23 -25.70
CA TYR A 116 13.04 -8.05 -24.28
C TYR A 116 14.43 -7.44 -24.04
N ARG A 117 15.47 -7.96 -24.73
CA ARG A 117 16.83 -7.43 -24.62
C ARG A 117 16.95 -5.98 -25.09
N GLN A 118 16.23 -5.59 -26.16
CA GLN A 118 16.20 -4.20 -26.62
C GLN A 118 15.56 -3.27 -25.60
N GLN A 119 14.43 -3.68 -25.00
CA GLN A 119 13.74 -2.89 -23.98
C GLN A 119 14.58 -2.69 -22.72
N GLN A 120 15.35 -3.71 -22.31
CA GLN A 120 16.22 -3.67 -21.13
C GLN A 120 17.64 -3.17 -21.42
N CYS A 121 17.96 -2.77 -22.67
CA CYS A 121 19.29 -2.31 -23.08
C CYS A 121 20.44 -3.28 -22.73
N MET A 122 20.19 -4.59 -22.84
CA MET A 122 21.16 -5.64 -22.47
C MET A 122 22.09 -6.03 -23.65
N SER A 123 23.32 -6.43 -23.34
CA SER A 123 24.27 -7.01 -24.31
C SER A 123 23.89 -8.46 -24.70
N GLU A 124 24.55 -9.02 -25.72
CA GLU A 124 24.40 -10.44 -26.08
C GLU A 124 24.67 -11.34 -24.86
N SER A 125 23.78 -12.30 -24.61
CA SER A 125 23.88 -13.27 -23.51
C SER A 125 24.32 -14.63 -24.05
N ALA A 126 25.23 -15.30 -23.34
CA ALA A 126 25.58 -16.69 -23.64
C ALA A 126 24.52 -17.64 -23.06
N MET A 127 24.21 -18.71 -23.78
CA MET A 127 23.28 -19.74 -23.31
C MET A 127 24.05 -20.89 -22.67
N CYS A 128 23.71 -21.19 -21.42
CA CYS A 128 23.99 -22.50 -20.85
C CYS A 128 22.73 -23.36 -20.91
N VAL A 129 22.89 -24.68 -20.96
CA VAL A 129 21.76 -25.61 -20.99
C VAL A 129 21.91 -26.64 -19.87
N VAL A 130 20.91 -26.72 -19.02
CA VAL A 130 20.83 -27.74 -17.96
C VAL A 130 20.15 -28.98 -18.52
N VAL A 131 20.78 -30.13 -18.35
CA VAL A 131 20.19 -31.44 -18.63
C VAL A 131 20.02 -32.15 -17.29
N GLN A 132 18.77 -32.42 -16.93
CA GLN A 132 18.41 -33.00 -15.65
C GLN A 132 17.53 -34.23 -15.84
N ARG A 133 17.75 -35.28 -15.05
CA ARG A 133 16.92 -36.47 -15.08
C ARG A 133 15.46 -36.12 -14.73
N MET A 134 14.51 -36.64 -15.50
CA MET A 134 13.08 -36.49 -15.21
C MET A 134 12.72 -37.27 -13.94
N VAL A 135 11.98 -36.61 -13.05
CA VAL A 135 11.28 -37.26 -11.94
C VAL A 135 9.97 -37.84 -12.47
N ASP A 136 9.71 -39.11 -12.20
CA ASP A 136 8.41 -39.75 -12.45
C ASP A 136 7.45 -39.31 -11.33
N ALA A 137 6.98 -38.07 -11.44
CA ALA A 137 6.28 -37.36 -10.39
C ALA A 137 4.84 -37.88 -10.20
N GLN A 138 4.46 -38.14 -8.95
CA GLN A 138 3.05 -38.32 -8.58
C GLN A 138 2.37 -36.98 -8.28
N ALA A 139 3.13 -36.02 -7.78
CA ALA A 139 2.71 -34.65 -7.49
C ALA A 139 3.89 -33.72 -7.71
N ALA A 140 3.64 -32.52 -8.20
CA ALA A 140 4.64 -31.49 -8.40
C ALA A 140 4.02 -30.12 -8.14
N GLY A 141 4.86 -29.10 -8.00
CA GLY A 141 4.35 -27.78 -7.72
C GLY A 141 5.42 -26.72 -7.55
N VAL A 142 4.94 -25.56 -7.13
CA VAL A 142 5.78 -24.43 -6.75
C VAL A 142 5.59 -24.10 -5.29
N LEU A 143 6.61 -23.51 -4.69
CA LEU A 143 6.60 -23.01 -3.34
C LEU A 143 7.23 -21.63 -3.33
N PHE A 144 6.47 -20.66 -2.85
CA PHE A 144 6.98 -19.32 -2.57
C PHE A 144 7.14 -19.15 -1.07
N SER A 145 8.34 -18.78 -0.63
CA SER A 145 8.63 -18.52 0.79
C SER A 145 7.96 -17.28 1.38
N VAL A 146 7.41 -16.44 0.49
CA VAL A 146 6.60 -15.24 0.72
C VAL A 146 5.37 -15.31 -0.20
N ASP A 147 4.26 -14.67 0.14
CA ASP A 147 3.11 -14.60 -0.76
C ASP A 147 3.41 -13.66 -1.94
N PRO A 148 3.50 -14.18 -3.19
CA PRO A 148 3.89 -13.39 -4.36
C PRO A 148 2.78 -12.44 -4.83
N VAL A 149 1.52 -12.64 -4.42
CA VAL A 149 0.36 -11.85 -4.84
C VAL A 149 0.16 -10.68 -3.88
N SER A 150 0.10 -10.95 -2.57
CA SER A 150 -0.12 -9.89 -1.58
C SER A 150 1.17 -9.20 -1.13
N GLY A 151 2.34 -9.82 -1.39
CA GLY A 151 3.64 -9.37 -0.92
C GLY A 151 3.86 -9.63 0.58
N ARG A 152 3.09 -10.53 1.19
CA ARG A 152 3.21 -10.87 2.61
C ARG A 152 4.42 -11.75 2.86
N HIS A 153 5.37 -11.21 3.62
CA HIS A 153 6.56 -11.94 4.06
C HIS A 153 6.30 -12.95 5.20
N ASP A 154 5.12 -12.88 5.82
CA ASP A 154 4.71 -13.77 6.91
C ASP A 154 3.91 -15.00 6.44
N ARG A 155 3.85 -15.22 5.12
CA ARG A 155 3.12 -16.31 4.47
C ARG A 155 4.03 -17.08 3.52
N LEU A 156 4.12 -18.40 3.70
CA LEU A 156 4.69 -19.31 2.71
C LEU A 156 3.55 -19.97 1.95
N VAL A 157 3.62 -19.97 0.63
CA VAL A 157 2.58 -20.47 -0.28
C VAL A 157 3.07 -21.73 -0.97
N ILE A 158 2.22 -22.76 -1.03
CA ILE A 158 2.45 -24.00 -1.78
C ILE A 158 1.31 -24.20 -2.75
N ASP A 159 1.62 -24.32 -4.03
CA ASP A 159 0.69 -24.74 -5.07
C ASP A 159 1.08 -26.13 -5.57
N ALA A 160 0.14 -27.07 -5.58
CA ALA A 160 0.37 -28.47 -5.94
C ALA A 160 -0.58 -28.95 -7.06
N VAL A 161 -0.03 -29.70 -8.01
CA VAL A 161 -0.77 -30.38 -9.09
C VAL A 161 -0.41 -31.87 -9.14
N PRO A 162 -1.31 -32.75 -9.61
CA PRO A 162 -0.98 -34.14 -9.83
C PRO A 162 -0.03 -34.30 -11.04
N GLY A 163 0.93 -35.22 -10.95
CA GLY A 163 1.84 -35.50 -12.07
C GLY A 163 2.93 -34.44 -12.27
N LEU A 164 3.14 -33.99 -13.51
CA LEU A 164 4.22 -33.07 -13.90
C LEU A 164 3.82 -31.61 -13.68
N GLY A 165 4.72 -30.80 -13.09
CA GLY A 165 4.46 -29.40 -12.76
C GLY A 165 4.42 -28.42 -13.95
N GLU A 166 4.60 -28.88 -15.19
CA GLU A 166 4.59 -28.00 -16.38
C GLU A 166 3.25 -27.29 -16.56
N ALA A 167 2.14 -27.99 -16.30
CA ALA A 167 0.78 -27.45 -16.39
C ALA A 167 0.51 -26.31 -15.39
N LEU A 168 1.24 -26.29 -14.26
CA LEU A 168 1.14 -25.22 -13.27
C LEU A 168 1.92 -23.98 -13.72
N VAL A 169 3.10 -24.17 -14.32
CA VAL A 169 3.95 -23.08 -14.82
C VAL A 169 3.35 -22.43 -16.07
N SER A 170 2.62 -23.19 -16.90
CA SER A 170 1.88 -22.65 -18.06
C SER A 170 0.55 -22.00 -17.68
N GLY A 171 0.03 -22.25 -16.47
CA GLY A 171 -1.25 -21.74 -15.99
C GLY A 171 -2.48 -22.47 -16.53
N ASP A 172 -2.30 -23.70 -17.00
CA ASP A 172 -3.37 -24.50 -17.63
C ASP A 172 -4.23 -25.28 -16.62
N GLU A 173 -3.73 -25.50 -15.40
CA GLU A 173 -4.42 -26.22 -14.33
C GLU A 173 -4.55 -25.39 -13.04
N THR A 174 -5.68 -25.55 -12.34
CA THR A 174 -5.87 -25.01 -11.00
C THR A 174 -5.17 -25.93 -9.98
N PRO A 175 -4.26 -25.43 -9.14
CA PRO A 175 -3.60 -26.24 -8.11
C PRO A 175 -4.43 -26.36 -6.82
N ASP A 176 -4.11 -27.36 -6.00
CA ASP A 176 -4.37 -27.26 -4.56
C ASP A 176 -3.44 -26.19 -3.96
N HIS A 177 -4.01 -25.28 -3.18
CA HIS A 177 -3.33 -24.12 -2.63
C HIS A 177 -3.26 -24.19 -1.10
N TYR A 178 -2.07 -23.95 -0.54
CA TYR A 178 -1.85 -23.97 0.91
C TYR A 178 -1.03 -22.76 1.35
N GLU A 179 -1.45 -22.08 2.43
CA GLU A 179 -0.66 -21.04 3.08
C GLU A 179 -0.22 -21.46 4.49
N TYR A 180 1.05 -21.22 4.78
CA TYR A 180 1.65 -21.45 6.10
C TYR A 180 2.11 -20.14 6.75
N GLY A 181 1.88 -20.01 8.05
CA GLY A 181 2.38 -18.91 8.87
C GLY A 181 3.88 -19.01 9.16
N VAL A 182 4.41 -18.00 9.85
CA VAL A 182 5.81 -17.97 10.34
C VAL A 182 6.11 -19.06 11.37
N ASP A 183 5.08 -19.56 12.06
CA ASP A 183 5.14 -20.66 13.03
C ASP A 183 4.94 -22.05 12.39
N ASN A 184 4.94 -22.11 11.06
CA ASN A 184 4.67 -23.31 10.25
C ASN A 184 3.28 -23.91 10.47
N THR A 185 2.32 -23.12 10.97
CA THR A 185 0.92 -23.57 11.04
C THR A 185 0.22 -23.35 9.70
N LEU A 186 -0.59 -24.32 9.29
CA LEU A 186 -1.47 -24.18 8.13
C LEU A 186 -2.54 -23.12 8.44
N CYS A 187 -2.51 -22.04 7.69
CA CYS A 187 -3.37 -20.87 7.89
C CYS A 187 -4.53 -20.83 6.90
N TYR A 188 -4.34 -21.38 5.71
CA TYR A 188 -5.34 -21.42 4.64
C TYR A 188 -5.11 -22.63 3.75
N GLU A 189 -6.19 -23.21 3.26
CA GLU A 189 -6.21 -24.37 2.35
C GLU A 189 -7.38 -24.23 1.38
N GLU A 190 -7.11 -24.43 0.10
CA GLU A 190 -8.10 -24.53 -0.96
C GLU A 190 -7.75 -25.74 -1.84
N LEU A 191 -8.70 -26.66 -1.98
CA LEU A 191 -8.52 -27.89 -2.75
C LEU A 191 -9.40 -27.85 -4.00
N VAL A 192 -8.88 -28.37 -5.11
CA VAL A 192 -9.66 -28.47 -6.36
C VAL A 192 -10.60 -29.67 -6.32
N GLY A 193 -10.20 -30.75 -5.64
CA GLY A 193 -10.98 -31.96 -5.46
C GLY A 193 -11.32 -32.27 -3.99
N ASP A 194 -12.06 -33.37 -3.79
CA ASP A 194 -12.46 -33.83 -2.45
C ASP A 194 -11.28 -34.39 -1.61
N THR A 195 -10.15 -34.66 -2.26
CA THR A 195 -8.95 -35.24 -1.65
C THR A 195 -7.73 -34.40 -1.98
N ALA A 196 -6.99 -33.98 -0.95
CA ALA A 196 -5.74 -33.25 -1.11
C ALA A 196 -4.69 -34.06 -1.89
N ILE A 197 -4.01 -33.39 -2.82
CA ILE A 197 -2.91 -33.96 -3.61
C ILE A 197 -1.73 -34.33 -2.70
N LEU A 198 -1.46 -33.49 -1.70
CA LEU A 198 -0.37 -33.68 -0.75
C LEU A 198 -0.87 -34.15 0.61
N THR A 199 -0.19 -35.14 1.17
CA THR A 199 -0.37 -35.51 2.59
C THR A 199 0.17 -34.41 3.51
N GLU A 200 -0.32 -34.34 4.75
CA GLU A 200 0.20 -33.42 5.76
C GLU A 200 1.72 -33.58 5.98
N ALA A 201 2.22 -34.82 6.01
CA ALA A 201 3.64 -35.11 6.15
C ALA A 201 4.49 -34.54 4.99
N GLN A 202 3.99 -34.64 3.75
CA GLN A 202 4.64 -34.06 2.58
C GLN A 202 4.66 -32.54 2.62
N ARG A 203 3.55 -31.90 3.02
CA ARG A 203 3.48 -30.44 3.17
C ARG A 203 4.43 -29.95 4.26
N CYS A 204 4.46 -30.60 5.42
CA CYS A 204 5.38 -30.28 6.50
C CYS A 204 6.85 -30.41 6.07
N LEU A 205 7.20 -31.44 5.28
CA LEU A 205 8.54 -31.62 4.74
C LEU A 205 8.93 -30.48 3.78
N LEU A 206 8.03 -30.08 2.87
CA LEU A 206 8.24 -28.94 1.97
C LEU A 206 8.50 -27.65 2.75
N VAL A 207 7.64 -27.32 3.71
CA VAL A 207 7.77 -26.12 4.55
C VAL A 207 9.10 -26.12 5.29
N GLN A 208 9.46 -27.25 5.92
CA GLN A 208 10.70 -27.36 6.69
C GLN A 208 11.94 -27.15 5.80
N GLN A 209 12.01 -27.82 4.65
CA GLN A 209 13.14 -27.73 3.73
C GLN A 209 13.25 -26.35 3.07
N ALA A 210 12.13 -25.76 2.65
CA ALA A 210 12.11 -24.43 2.07
C ALA A 210 12.54 -23.35 3.08
N ARG A 211 12.07 -23.41 4.33
CA ARG A 211 12.49 -22.47 5.38
C ARG A 211 13.98 -22.56 5.68
N ALA A 212 14.55 -23.77 5.69
CA ALA A 212 15.98 -23.97 5.85
C ALA A 212 16.77 -23.38 4.67
N ALA A 213 16.30 -23.58 3.44
CA ALA A 213 16.90 -23.00 2.24
C ALA A 213 16.86 -21.46 2.25
N VAL A 214 15.73 -20.86 2.61
CA VAL A 214 15.58 -19.39 2.74
C VAL A 214 16.52 -18.84 3.80
N ALA A 215 16.64 -19.51 4.95
CA ALA A 215 17.57 -19.10 6.00
C ALA A 215 19.04 -19.14 5.55
N ALA A 216 19.41 -20.10 4.69
CA ALA A 216 20.74 -20.20 4.11
C ALA A 216 20.96 -19.20 2.95
N ALA A 217 19.91 -18.90 2.18
CA ALA A 217 19.95 -17.95 1.07
C ALA A 217 20.03 -16.49 1.53
N GLY A 218 19.33 -16.15 2.62
CA GLY A 218 19.18 -14.78 3.11
C GLY A 218 18.08 -13.97 2.42
N ASP A 219 17.48 -14.50 1.34
CA ASP A 219 16.45 -13.85 0.54
C ASP A 219 15.23 -14.77 0.34
N PRO A 220 14.03 -14.20 0.09
CA PRO A 220 12.87 -14.97 -0.34
C PRO A 220 13.14 -15.78 -1.61
N LEU A 221 12.75 -17.05 -1.59
CA LEU A 221 12.86 -18.00 -2.69
C LEU A 221 11.50 -18.36 -3.30
N ASP A 222 11.51 -18.52 -4.62
CA ASP A 222 10.56 -19.25 -5.46
C ASP A 222 11.21 -20.57 -5.86
N MET A 223 10.58 -21.69 -5.51
CA MET A 223 11.15 -23.03 -5.60
C MET A 223 10.20 -24.00 -6.29
N GLU A 224 10.70 -24.76 -7.26
CA GLU A 224 9.97 -25.85 -7.91
C GLU A 224 10.31 -27.18 -7.25
N TRP A 225 9.32 -28.04 -7.07
CA TRP A 225 9.47 -29.34 -6.41
C TRP A 225 8.63 -30.44 -7.08
N ALA A 226 9.03 -31.69 -6.85
CA ALA A 226 8.26 -32.88 -7.22
C ALA A 226 8.43 -34.00 -6.19
N PHE A 227 7.32 -34.68 -5.89
CA PHE A 227 7.33 -35.98 -5.22
C PHE A 227 7.28 -37.09 -6.27
N ASP A 228 8.22 -38.02 -6.20
CA ASP A 228 8.19 -39.22 -7.04
C ASP A 228 7.09 -40.21 -6.57
N LYS A 229 6.91 -41.31 -7.31
CA LYS A 229 5.96 -42.39 -6.95
C LYS A 229 6.27 -43.11 -5.64
N ASN A 230 7.49 -42.99 -5.11
CA ASN A 230 7.88 -43.56 -3.83
C ASN A 230 7.65 -42.57 -2.66
N GLY A 231 7.25 -41.33 -2.96
CA GLY A 231 7.07 -40.26 -1.97
C GLY A 231 8.36 -39.53 -1.62
N GLU A 232 9.44 -39.69 -2.39
CA GLU A 232 10.67 -38.94 -2.22
C GLU A 232 10.54 -37.53 -2.83
N LEU A 233 11.00 -36.52 -2.09
CA LEU A 233 10.99 -35.11 -2.50
C LEU A 233 12.25 -34.77 -3.29
N TYR A 234 12.07 -34.16 -4.45
CA TYR A 234 13.12 -33.60 -5.29
C TYR A 234 12.85 -32.12 -5.56
N TRP A 235 13.85 -31.27 -5.36
CA TRP A 235 13.81 -29.86 -5.74
C TRP A 235 14.34 -29.71 -7.16
N LEU A 236 13.55 -29.04 -8.01
CA LEU A 236 13.80 -28.93 -9.44
C LEU A 236 14.40 -27.58 -9.82
N GLN A 237 14.13 -26.53 -9.04
CA GLN A 237 14.64 -25.19 -9.27
C GLN A 237 14.53 -24.36 -7.99
N ALA A 238 15.40 -23.36 -7.83
CA ALA A 238 15.25 -22.30 -6.84
C ALA A 238 15.76 -20.98 -7.41
N ARG A 239 14.99 -19.90 -7.23
CA ARG A 239 15.37 -18.55 -7.62
C ARG A 239 14.89 -17.50 -6.61
N PRO A 240 15.52 -16.32 -6.53
CA PRO A 240 15.02 -15.24 -5.67
C PRO A 240 13.66 -14.71 -6.15
N VAL A 241 12.80 -14.32 -5.21
CA VAL A 241 11.56 -13.59 -5.52
C VAL A 241 11.88 -12.12 -5.74
N THR A 242 11.85 -11.66 -6.98
CA THR A 242 12.19 -10.27 -7.35
C THR A 242 10.98 -9.33 -7.40
N THR A 243 9.77 -9.87 -7.40
CA THR A 243 8.52 -9.10 -7.51
C THR A 243 8.01 -8.55 -6.18
N VAL A 244 8.48 -9.10 -5.06
CA VAL A 244 8.02 -8.72 -3.73
C VAL A 244 8.93 -7.62 -3.20
N GLY A 245 8.34 -6.45 -2.89
CA GLY A 245 9.07 -5.34 -2.30
C GLY A 245 9.59 -5.65 -0.89
N SER A 246 10.36 -4.71 -0.32
CA SER A 246 10.90 -4.82 1.04
C SER A 246 9.83 -5.17 2.07
N ASP A 247 10.20 -5.93 3.10
CA ASP A 247 9.28 -6.29 4.18
C ASP A 247 8.77 -5.03 4.89
N LEU A 248 7.50 -4.69 4.65
CA LEU A 248 6.86 -3.53 5.26
C LEU A 248 6.62 -3.72 6.76
N ASN A 249 6.81 -4.93 7.29
CA ASN A 249 6.63 -5.22 8.71
C ASN A 249 7.73 -4.60 9.58
N GLU A 250 8.90 -4.26 9.05
CA GLU A 250 9.93 -3.52 9.79
C GLU A 250 9.42 -2.18 10.32
N LEU A 251 8.45 -1.59 9.64
CA LEU A 251 7.84 -0.32 10.02
C LEU A 251 6.61 -0.51 10.93
N ASN A 252 6.28 -1.76 11.31
CA ASN A 252 5.13 -2.02 12.14
C ASN A 252 5.32 -1.42 13.52
N THR A 253 4.31 -0.69 13.98
CA THR A 253 4.25 -0.22 15.36
C THR A 253 3.87 -1.39 16.25
N PRO A 254 4.55 -1.61 17.39
CA PRO A 254 4.13 -2.59 18.37
C PRO A 254 2.71 -2.26 18.87
N ILE A 255 1.82 -3.25 18.80
CA ILE A 255 0.42 -3.16 19.26
C ILE A 255 0.12 -4.33 20.20
N ASN A 256 -0.80 -4.13 21.14
CA ASN A 256 -1.25 -5.20 22.01
C ASN A 256 -2.28 -6.07 21.28
N GLN A 257 -2.39 -7.33 21.68
CA GLN A 257 -3.34 -8.27 21.07
C GLN A 257 -4.81 -7.82 21.22
N ASP A 258 -5.13 -7.08 22.29
CA ASP A 258 -6.47 -6.53 22.55
C ASP A 258 -6.69 -5.12 21.95
N ASP A 259 -5.71 -4.56 21.24
CA ASP A 259 -5.87 -3.25 20.60
C ASP A 259 -6.82 -3.33 19.41
N VAL A 260 -7.85 -2.48 19.40
CA VAL A 260 -8.77 -2.32 18.29
C VAL A 260 -8.29 -1.15 17.45
N LEU A 261 -7.94 -1.43 16.20
CA LEU A 261 -7.40 -0.47 15.24
C LEU A 261 -8.41 -0.15 14.16
N THR A 262 -8.44 1.10 13.69
CA THR A 262 -9.32 1.53 12.59
C THR A 262 -8.60 2.37 11.54
N ARG A 263 -9.03 2.24 10.28
CA ARG A 263 -8.64 3.14 9.18
C ARG A 263 -9.67 4.23 8.93
N CYS A 264 -10.80 4.27 9.64
CA CYS A 264 -11.77 5.33 9.46
C CYS A 264 -11.14 6.70 9.75
N ASN A 265 -11.55 7.74 9.02
CA ASN A 265 -10.92 9.06 8.94
C ASN A 265 -9.49 9.07 8.35
N ILE A 266 -8.53 8.34 8.92
CA ILE A 266 -7.13 8.38 8.47
C ILE A 266 -6.97 7.82 7.04
N GLY A 267 -7.74 6.79 6.70
CA GLY A 267 -7.77 6.18 5.37
C GLY A 267 -8.44 7.05 4.31
N GLU A 268 -9.35 7.96 4.70
CA GLU A 268 -9.93 8.97 3.79
C GLU A 268 -8.91 10.08 3.51
N MET A 269 -8.17 10.52 4.53
CA MET A 269 -7.15 11.57 4.38
C MET A 269 -5.91 11.09 3.63
N MET A 270 -5.55 9.82 3.80
CA MET A 270 -4.36 9.19 3.23
C MET A 270 -4.69 7.76 2.77
N PRO A 271 -5.41 7.60 1.64
CA PRO A 271 -5.73 6.30 1.09
C PRO A 271 -4.48 5.52 0.69
N GLY A 272 -4.56 4.20 0.75
CA GLY A 272 -3.45 3.30 0.42
C GLY A 272 -2.31 3.26 1.44
N ALA A 273 -1.11 2.92 0.94
CA ALA A 273 0.12 2.83 1.73
C ALA A 273 0.73 4.21 2.00
N SER A 274 1.36 4.36 3.17
CA SER A 274 2.00 5.58 3.65
C SER A 274 3.51 5.36 3.74
N CYS A 275 4.29 6.32 3.23
CA CYS A 275 5.75 6.19 3.24
C CYS A 275 6.34 6.48 4.64
N PRO A 276 7.57 6.00 4.93
CA PRO A 276 8.24 6.24 6.21
C PRO A 276 8.30 7.71 6.60
N LEU A 277 8.55 8.60 5.64
CA LEU A 277 8.59 10.04 5.88
C LEU A 277 7.21 10.60 6.30
N THR A 278 6.12 10.09 5.72
CA THR A 278 4.76 10.52 6.12
C THR A 278 4.41 10.04 7.53
N PHE A 279 4.81 8.81 7.89
CA PHE A 279 4.56 8.29 9.22
C PHE A 279 5.36 9.04 10.30
N SER A 280 6.67 9.24 10.09
CA SER A 280 7.56 9.93 11.03
C SER A 280 7.23 11.42 11.22
N THR A 281 6.47 12.02 10.30
CA THR A 281 6.04 13.43 10.37
C THR A 281 4.56 13.55 10.71
N THR A 282 3.66 13.41 9.73
CA THR A 282 2.21 13.49 9.87
C THR A 282 1.68 12.47 10.87
N GLY A 283 2.12 11.21 10.80
CA GLY A 283 1.69 10.16 11.73
C GLY A 283 2.01 10.51 13.18
N ARG A 284 3.25 10.90 13.46
CA ARG A 284 3.68 11.36 14.80
C ARG A 284 3.00 12.65 15.25
N ALA A 285 2.65 13.54 14.32
CA ALA A 285 1.92 14.76 14.64
C ALA A 285 0.45 14.50 15.02
N ILE A 286 -0.23 13.58 14.32
CA ILE A 286 -1.56 13.10 14.69
C ILE A 286 -1.51 12.47 16.09
N GLU A 287 -0.55 11.57 16.31
CA GLU A 287 -0.37 10.90 17.60
C GLU A 287 -0.14 11.90 18.74
N HIS A 288 0.79 12.85 18.56
CA HIS A 288 1.04 13.90 19.54
C HIS A 288 -0.23 14.69 19.84
N GLY A 289 -0.99 15.08 18.82
CA GLY A 289 -2.24 15.82 19.00
C GLY A 289 -3.31 15.01 19.76
N MET A 290 -3.44 13.72 19.47
CA MET A 290 -4.37 12.83 20.19
C MET A 290 -3.94 12.67 21.65
N GLN A 291 -2.66 12.42 21.92
CA GLN A 291 -2.17 12.35 23.29
C GLN A 291 -2.33 13.69 24.03
N HIS A 292 -2.10 14.82 23.35
CA HIS A 292 -2.29 16.16 23.91
C HIS A 292 -3.73 16.40 24.38
N MET A 293 -4.73 15.93 23.63
CA MET A 293 -6.13 15.96 24.09
C MET A 293 -6.31 15.20 25.41
N HIS A 294 -5.75 14.00 25.50
CA HIS A 294 -5.86 13.19 26.70
C HIS A 294 -5.12 13.79 27.90
N VAL A 295 -3.99 14.45 27.68
CA VAL A 295 -3.29 15.20 28.73
C VAL A 295 -4.13 16.40 29.19
N SER A 296 -4.78 17.07 28.23
CA SER A 296 -5.56 18.28 28.50
C SER A 296 -6.78 18.02 29.40
N TYR A 297 -7.52 16.93 29.17
CA TYR A 297 -8.76 16.67 29.91
C TYR A 297 -9.01 15.22 30.36
N ALA A 298 -8.32 14.22 29.80
CA ALA A 298 -8.57 12.80 30.10
C ALA A 298 -7.64 12.21 31.17
N GLY A 299 -6.91 13.05 31.92
CA GLY A 299 -6.15 12.62 33.10
C GLY A 299 -4.83 11.90 32.82
N ARG A 300 -4.32 11.97 31.59
CA ARG A 300 -2.93 11.56 31.29
C ARG A 300 -1.95 12.65 31.78
N PRO A 301 -0.78 12.28 32.31
CA PRO A 301 0.17 13.25 32.86
C PRO A 301 0.99 13.98 31.79
N ALA A 302 1.37 13.28 30.71
CA ALA A 302 2.22 13.81 29.64
C ALA A 302 2.02 13.02 28.34
N VAL A 303 2.51 13.59 27.24
CA VAL A 303 2.69 12.90 25.95
C VAL A 303 3.93 12.01 26.07
N THR A 304 3.82 10.74 25.67
CA THR A 304 4.89 9.73 25.82
C THR A 304 4.93 8.81 24.61
N GLU A 305 6.11 8.28 24.27
CA GLU A 305 6.24 7.29 23.21
C GLU A 305 5.69 5.91 23.57
N ALA A 306 5.55 5.61 24.87
CA ALA A 306 5.04 4.33 25.37
C ALA A 306 3.53 4.13 25.17
N TRP A 307 2.80 5.14 24.67
CA TRP A 307 1.35 5.06 24.52
C TRP A 307 0.91 5.40 23.11
N THR A 308 0.90 4.38 22.27
CA THR A 308 0.57 4.49 20.85
C THR A 308 -0.87 4.95 20.62
N GLN A 309 -1.06 6.03 19.86
CA GLN A 309 -2.37 6.45 19.34
C GLN A 309 -2.54 6.20 17.84
N VAL A 310 -1.42 6.15 17.11
CA VAL A 310 -1.39 5.89 15.68
C VAL A 310 -0.42 4.75 15.43
N ALA A 311 -0.89 3.67 14.82
CA ALA A 311 -0.07 2.51 14.49
C ALA A 311 0.19 2.45 12.99
N MET A 312 1.40 2.07 12.60
CA MET A 312 1.73 1.59 11.26
C MET A 312 1.62 0.06 11.25
N CYS A 313 0.90 -0.52 10.32
CA CYS A 313 0.84 -1.97 10.10
C CYS A 313 0.88 -2.24 8.59
N SER A 314 1.88 -2.98 8.10
CA SER A 314 2.07 -3.36 6.69
C SER A 314 1.96 -2.15 5.75
N GLY A 315 2.70 -1.09 6.05
CA GLY A 315 2.72 0.16 5.27
C GLY A 315 1.45 1.01 5.34
N LYS A 316 0.49 0.67 6.21
CA LYS A 316 -0.79 1.37 6.38
C LYS A 316 -0.90 1.97 7.79
N MET A 317 -1.38 3.21 7.89
CA MET A 317 -1.64 3.84 9.18
C MET A 317 -3.05 3.51 9.72
N PHE A 318 -3.15 3.37 11.03
CA PHE A 318 -4.35 3.07 11.78
C PHE A 318 -4.44 3.94 13.03
N LEU A 319 -5.65 4.30 13.44
CA LEU A 319 -5.92 4.91 14.75
C LEU A 319 -6.15 3.80 15.78
N ASN A 320 -5.52 3.89 16.94
CA ASN A 320 -5.77 2.99 18.07
C ASN A 320 -7.02 3.46 18.84
N MET A 321 -8.14 2.75 18.61
CA MET A 321 -9.42 3.04 19.27
C MET A 321 -9.41 2.63 20.74
N THR A 322 -8.73 1.55 21.11
CA THR A 322 -8.57 1.12 22.52
C THR A 322 -7.89 2.21 23.34
N GLY A 323 -6.83 2.81 22.79
CA GLY A 323 -6.17 3.97 23.38
C GLY A 323 -7.13 5.16 23.54
N SER A 324 -7.85 5.52 22.49
CA SER A 324 -8.83 6.63 22.52
C SER A 324 -9.95 6.37 23.56
N ALA A 325 -10.40 5.11 23.70
CA ALA A 325 -11.42 4.69 24.66
C ALA A 325 -11.03 5.00 26.11
N ALA A 326 -9.72 5.05 26.42
CA ALA A 326 -9.23 5.31 27.77
C ALA A 326 -9.76 6.62 28.37
N ALA A 327 -10.15 7.61 27.54
CA ALA A 327 -10.79 8.82 28.04
C ALA A 327 -12.13 8.56 28.76
N GLY A 328 -12.87 7.51 28.38
CA GLY A 328 -14.12 7.10 29.05
C GLY A 328 -13.93 6.68 30.52
N ALA A 329 -12.70 6.30 30.90
CA ALA A 329 -12.39 5.95 32.28
C ALA A 329 -12.43 7.18 33.21
N THR A 330 -12.03 8.35 32.70
CA THR A 330 -11.75 9.58 33.48
C THR A 330 -12.62 10.77 33.09
N VAL A 331 -13.46 10.64 32.06
CA VAL A 331 -14.38 11.69 31.60
C VAL A 331 -15.81 11.15 31.64
N LEU A 332 -16.70 11.87 32.30
CA LEU A 332 -18.13 11.55 32.29
C LEU A 332 -18.72 11.81 30.90
N GLY A 333 -19.64 10.97 30.42
CA GLY A 333 -20.32 11.17 29.13
C GLY A 333 -19.56 10.71 27.89
N ILE A 334 -18.32 10.23 28.03
CA ILE A 334 -17.63 9.50 26.96
C ILE A 334 -17.92 8.00 27.12
N ASP A 335 -18.43 7.39 26.06
CA ASP A 335 -18.67 5.96 25.95
C ASP A 335 -18.17 5.41 24.61
N VAL A 336 -17.87 4.10 24.58
CA VAL A 336 -17.27 3.45 23.42
C VAL A 336 -18.22 3.30 22.23
N LYS A 337 -19.54 3.25 22.47
CA LYS A 337 -20.54 3.16 21.38
C LYS A 337 -20.60 4.47 20.62
N SER A 338 -20.75 5.59 21.32
CA SER A 338 -20.75 6.94 20.72
C SER A 338 -19.44 7.23 19.99
N MET A 339 -18.32 6.74 20.52
CA MET A 339 -17.02 6.87 19.85
C MET A 339 -16.94 6.01 18.57
N GLY A 340 -17.45 4.78 18.59
CA GLY A 340 -17.58 3.95 17.39
C GLY A 340 -18.43 4.64 16.32
N LEU A 341 -19.62 5.12 16.68
CA LEU A 341 -20.50 5.85 15.77
C LEU A 341 -19.82 7.11 15.22
N SER A 342 -19.16 7.90 16.07
CA SER A 342 -18.52 9.15 15.65
C SER A 342 -17.28 8.94 14.77
N LEU A 343 -16.50 7.86 14.99
CA LEU A 343 -15.25 7.63 14.25
C LEU A 343 -15.45 6.73 13.04
N CYS A 344 -16.30 5.72 13.14
CA CYS A 344 -16.47 4.65 12.16
C CYS A 344 -17.87 4.65 11.51
N GLY A 345 -18.80 5.51 11.95
CA GLY A 345 -20.18 5.51 11.46
C GLY A 345 -21.01 4.30 11.91
N ARG A 346 -20.45 3.45 12.79
CA ARG A 346 -21.09 2.22 13.29
C ARG A 346 -20.62 1.89 14.69
N ILE A 347 -21.39 1.07 15.40
CA ILE A 347 -20.92 0.47 16.65
C ILE A 347 -19.77 -0.50 16.33
N VAL A 348 -18.71 -0.44 17.12
CA VAL A 348 -17.55 -1.33 17.05
C VAL A 348 -17.63 -2.28 18.23
N GLU A 349 -18.10 -3.51 18.00
CA GLU A 349 -18.40 -4.49 19.05
C GLU A 349 -17.15 -4.98 19.77
N GLU A 350 -16.02 -5.01 19.06
CA GLU A 350 -14.72 -5.42 19.56
C GLU A 350 -14.16 -4.41 20.58
N LEU A 351 -14.64 -3.17 20.56
CA LEU A 351 -14.13 -2.08 21.38
C LEU A 351 -14.71 -2.12 22.80
N LYS A 352 -13.92 -2.65 23.74
CA LYS A 352 -14.31 -2.80 25.15
C LYS A 352 -14.20 -1.48 25.92
N PRO A 353 -15.19 -1.13 26.76
CA PRO A 353 -15.10 0.06 27.62
C PRO A 353 -14.03 -0.12 28.69
N PRO A 354 -13.26 0.93 29.02
CA PRO A 354 -12.26 0.83 30.08
C PRO A 354 -12.93 0.79 31.46
N ALA A 355 -12.18 0.30 32.46
CA ALA A 355 -12.60 0.35 33.85
C ALA A 355 -12.82 1.82 34.30
N LYS A 356 -14.05 2.13 34.71
CA LYS A 356 -14.45 3.49 35.10
C LYS A 356 -13.80 3.88 36.43
N ARG A 357 -13.20 5.07 36.49
CA ARG A 357 -12.75 5.69 37.75
C ARG A 357 -13.95 6.23 38.53
N SER A 358 -13.70 6.70 39.75
CA SER A 358 -14.74 7.28 40.61
C SER A 358 -15.50 8.41 39.91
N ILE A 359 -16.78 8.57 40.27
CA ILE A 359 -17.65 9.57 39.65
C ILE A 359 -17.10 11.00 39.79
N PHE A 360 -16.40 11.30 40.89
CA PHE A 360 -15.77 12.60 41.12
C PHE A 360 -14.63 12.90 40.13
N ILE A 361 -13.77 11.91 39.86
CA ILE A 361 -12.70 12.05 38.85
C ILE A 361 -13.32 12.29 37.48
N ARG A 362 -14.37 11.52 37.15
CA ARG A 362 -15.07 11.62 35.88
C ARG A 362 -15.78 12.97 35.68
N LEU A 363 -16.38 13.50 36.74
CA LEU A 363 -16.99 14.82 36.75
C LEU A 363 -15.93 15.92 36.55
N PHE A 364 -14.78 15.80 37.22
CA PHE A 364 -13.68 16.75 37.04
C PHE A 364 -13.09 16.69 35.61
N GLY A 365 -12.96 15.50 35.03
CA GLY A 365 -12.58 15.32 33.63
C GLY A 365 -13.57 15.99 32.67
N MET A 366 -14.88 15.85 32.92
CA MET A 366 -15.92 16.55 32.15
C MET A 366 -15.76 18.08 32.24
N LEU A 367 -15.53 18.63 33.43
CA LEU A 367 -15.29 20.07 33.61
C LEU A 367 -14.05 20.55 32.86
N LYS A 368 -12.96 19.77 32.87
CA LYS A 368 -11.77 20.05 32.07
C LYS A 368 -12.06 20.01 30.58
N MET A 369 -12.81 19.02 30.11
CA MET A 369 -13.22 18.91 28.71
C MET A 369 -14.04 20.13 28.29
N LEU A 370 -15.06 20.52 29.07
CA LEU A 370 -15.86 21.71 28.77
C LEU A 370 -15.01 22.99 28.69
N ARG A 371 -14.04 23.18 29.60
CA ARG A 371 -13.08 24.29 29.50
C ARG A 371 -12.19 24.21 28.26
N TYR A 372 -11.75 23.02 27.90
CA TYR A 372 -10.97 22.77 26.69
C TYR A 372 -11.77 23.16 25.44
N LEU A 373 -13.04 22.76 25.34
CA LEU A 373 -13.92 23.14 24.23
C LEU A 373 -14.22 24.66 24.22
N GLN A 374 -14.45 25.27 25.38
CA GLN A 374 -14.71 26.71 25.49
C GLN A 374 -13.54 27.58 25.04
N ARG A 375 -12.30 27.09 25.19
CA ARG A 375 -11.09 27.80 24.77
C ARG A 375 -10.73 27.60 23.31
N ALA A 376 -11.36 26.67 22.61
CA ALA A 376 -11.02 26.31 21.23
C ALA A 376 -10.96 27.53 20.31
N ASP A 377 -11.90 28.46 20.44
CA ASP A 377 -11.98 29.66 19.60
C ASP A 377 -10.75 30.55 19.74
N ALA A 378 -10.39 30.89 20.98
CA ALA A 378 -9.24 31.73 21.26
C ALA A 378 -7.93 31.06 20.83
N VAL A 379 -7.81 29.74 21.03
CA VAL A 379 -6.64 28.96 20.60
C VAL A 379 -6.52 28.95 19.07
N ILE A 380 -7.63 28.72 18.36
CA ILE A 380 -7.65 28.69 16.90
C ILE A 380 -7.29 30.05 16.31
N ASP A 381 -7.83 31.14 16.87
CA ASP A 381 -7.61 32.48 16.35
C ASP A 381 -6.17 32.98 16.63
N ASP A 382 -5.61 32.68 17.80
CA ASP A 382 -4.19 32.91 18.09
C ASP A 382 -3.28 32.11 17.13
N PHE A 383 -3.56 30.81 16.97
CA PHE A 383 -2.74 29.94 16.13
C PHE A 383 -2.75 30.38 14.66
N LYS A 384 -3.90 30.82 14.12
CA LYS A 384 -3.99 31.36 12.75
C LYS A 384 -3.04 32.53 12.51
N LEU A 385 -2.91 33.45 13.46
CA LEU A 385 -2.02 34.61 13.33
C LEU A 385 -0.56 34.14 13.21
N ARG A 386 -0.15 33.20 14.05
CA ARG A 386 1.21 32.62 14.01
C ARG A 386 1.44 31.78 12.75
N ALA A 387 0.45 31.02 12.32
CA ALA A 387 0.53 30.21 11.10
C ALA A 387 0.69 31.06 9.82
N ASN A 388 0.12 32.25 9.77
CA ASN A 388 0.35 33.18 8.65
C ASN A 388 1.80 33.66 8.58
N ALA A 389 2.47 33.84 9.72
CA ALA A 389 3.87 34.27 9.77
C ALA A 389 4.89 33.11 9.65
N PHE A 390 4.47 31.88 9.92
CA PHE A 390 5.33 30.70 9.93
C PHE A 390 5.81 30.34 8.51
N GLN A 391 7.11 30.26 8.27
CA GLN A 391 7.65 29.86 6.96
C GLN A 391 8.74 28.81 7.15
N ILE A 392 8.87 27.92 6.17
CA ILE A 392 9.95 26.93 6.10
C ILE A 392 10.80 27.29 4.88
N PRO A 393 12.13 27.47 5.05
CA PRO A 393 13.00 27.81 3.94
C PRO A 393 13.02 26.67 2.89
N VAL A 394 13.13 27.05 1.62
CA VAL A 394 13.23 26.14 0.47
C VAL A 394 14.50 26.38 -0.36
N GLN A 395 15.38 27.24 0.15
CA GLN A 395 16.69 27.58 -0.40
C GLN A 395 17.70 27.57 0.74
N GLY A 396 18.96 27.26 0.42
CA GLY A 396 20.04 27.12 1.41
C GLY A 396 20.73 25.76 1.28
N SER A 397 21.71 25.53 2.14
CA SER A 397 22.43 24.25 2.24
C SER A 397 21.54 23.14 2.80
N SER A 398 21.90 21.88 2.55
CA SER A 398 21.20 20.71 3.12
C SER A 398 21.15 20.76 4.66
N ALA A 399 22.21 21.22 5.33
CA ALA A 399 22.26 21.37 6.78
C ALA A 399 21.27 22.44 7.31
N GLU A 400 21.18 23.60 6.64
CA GLU A 400 20.24 24.67 7.03
C GLU A 400 18.78 24.22 6.83
N LEU A 401 18.49 23.57 5.71
CA LEU A 401 17.14 23.06 5.42
C LEU A 401 16.74 21.96 6.40
N ALA A 402 17.63 21.01 6.69
CA ALA A 402 17.38 19.94 7.67
C ALA A 402 17.12 20.51 9.07
N LYS A 403 17.92 21.48 9.51
CA LYS A 403 17.74 22.16 10.80
C LYS A 403 16.39 22.89 10.86
N ALA A 404 16.03 23.64 9.81
CA ALA A 404 14.77 24.36 9.78
C ALA A 404 13.56 23.41 9.80
N LEU A 405 13.64 22.25 9.14
CA LEU A 405 12.62 21.21 9.19
C LEU A 405 12.48 20.61 10.59
N ASP A 406 13.58 20.35 11.30
CA ASP A 406 13.54 19.84 12.67
C ASP A 406 12.95 20.87 13.65
N GLU A 407 13.36 22.13 13.55
CA GLU A 407 12.80 23.24 14.34
C GLU A 407 11.31 23.48 14.07
N SER A 408 10.83 23.15 12.86
CA SER A 408 9.43 23.27 12.45
C SER A 408 8.50 22.24 13.13
N ARG A 409 9.06 21.16 13.68
CA ARG A 409 8.33 20.00 14.20
C ARG A 409 7.36 20.37 15.32
N THR A 410 7.78 21.19 16.28
CA THR A 410 6.92 21.62 17.40
C THR A 410 5.72 22.42 16.93
N PHE A 411 5.93 23.32 15.95
CA PHE A 411 4.84 24.09 15.35
C PHE A 411 3.86 23.18 14.60
N PHE A 412 4.37 22.16 13.91
CA PHE A 412 3.55 21.18 13.23
C PHE A 412 2.70 20.35 14.20
N TYR A 413 3.27 19.92 15.33
CA TYR A 413 2.56 19.21 16.39
C TYR A 413 1.46 20.05 17.02
N GLU A 414 1.71 21.35 17.22
CA GLU A 414 0.69 22.30 17.67
C GLU A 414 -0.45 22.42 16.65
N ALA A 415 -0.14 22.49 15.34
CA ALA A 415 -1.16 22.57 14.29
C ALA A 415 -2.17 21.41 14.36
N PHE A 416 -1.67 20.17 14.58
CA PHE A 416 -2.54 19.00 14.77
C PHE A 416 -3.34 19.07 16.07
N ALA A 417 -2.73 19.50 17.18
CA ALA A 417 -3.45 19.66 18.45
C ALA A 417 -4.60 20.68 18.34
N VAL A 418 -4.37 21.82 17.68
CA VAL A 418 -5.39 22.85 17.41
C VAL A 418 -6.50 22.30 16.50
N HIS A 419 -6.14 21.59 15.44
CA HIS A 419 -7.14 20.98 14.56
C HIS A 419 -7.98 19.93 15.29
N LEU A 420 -7.36 19.06 16.09
CA LEU A 420 -8.06 18.05 16.87
C LEU A 420 -8.96 18.67 17.95
N GLN A 421 -8.56 19.79 18.57
CA GLN A 421 -9.43 20.57 19.46
C GLN A 421 -10.67 21.10 18.74
N SER A 422 -10.49 21.63 17.52
CA SER A 422 -11.61 22.07 16.67
C SER A 422 -12.52 20.91 16.28
N SER A 423 -11.95 19.77 15.92
CA SER A 423 -12.68 18.55 15.55
C SER A 423 -13.48 18.00 16.73
N THR A 424 -12.90 17.99 17.92
CA THR A 424 -13.58 17.56 19.16
C THR A 424 -14.77 18.47 19.48
N THR A 425 -14.61 19.79 19.33
CA THR A 425 -15.70 20.76 19.52
C THR A 425 -16.84 20.53 18.53
N SER A 426 -16.51 20.25 17.27
CA SER A 426 -17.49 19.92 16.24
C SER A 426 -18.23 18.62 16.53
N GLY A 427 -17.51 17.54 16.86
CA GLY A 427 -18.10 16.25 17.21
C GLY A 427 -19.01 16.35 18.44
N PHE A 428 -18.60 17.10 19.45
CA PHE A 428 -19.42 17.34 20.64
C PHE A 428 -20.73 18.07 20.31
N ALA A 429 -20.69 19.10 19.46
CA ALA A 429 -21.88 19.82 19.03
C ALA A 429 -22.83 18.94 18.19
N SER A 430 -22.28 18.11 17.30
CA SER A 430 -23.03 17.13 16.51
C SER A 430 -23.70 16.08 17.40
N ASN A 431 -23.00 15.55 18.40
CA ASN A 431 -23.56 14.56 19.33
C ASN A 431 -24.71 15.15 20.16
N ILE A 432 -24.61 16.42 20.60
CA ILE A 432 -25.73 17.11 21.27
C ILE A 432 -26.91 17.24 20.32
N LEU A 433 -26.67 17.67 19.06
CA LEU A 433 -27.73 17.79 18.06
C LEU A 433 -28.44 16.46 17.85
N GLN A 434 -27.69 15.37 17.67
CA GLN A 434 -28.22 14.03 17.48
C GLN A 434 -29.02 13.55 18.69
N ALA A 435 -28.48 13.72 19.90
CA ALA A 435 -29.18 13.37 21.14
C ALA A 435 -30.48 14.17 21.35
N MET A 436 -30.54 15.43 20.88
CA MET A 436 -31.76 16.24 20.93
C MET A 436 -32.82 15.77 19.92
N ILE A 437 -32.41 15.17 18.81
CA ILE A 437 -33.31 14.62 17.79
C ILE A 437 -33.84 13.25 18.23
N SER A 438 -32.96 12.34 18.68
CA SER A 438 -33.32 10.98 19.08
C SER A 438 -33.86 10.83 20.51
N GLY A 439 -34.01 11.94 21.25
CA GLY A 439 -34.41 11.91 22.66
C GLY A 439 -33.39 11.20 23.57
N GLY A 440 -32.12 11.10 23.14
CA GLY A 440 -31.04 10.44 23.88
C GLY A 440 -30.96 8.93 23.72
N GLN A 441 -31.69 8.35 22.76
CA GLN A 441 -31.59 6.94 22.35
C GLN A 441 -30.74 6.78 21.08
N GLU A 442 -30.51 5.53 20.66
CA GLU A 442 -29.92 5.23 19.34
C GLU A 442 -30.78 5.83 18.23
N SER A 443 -30.15 6.56 17.30
CA SER A 443 -30.87 7.28 16.25
C SER A 443 -31.43 6.34 15.18
N SER A 444 -32.65 6.60 14.72
CA SER A 444 -33.18 5.93 13.52
C SER A 444 -32.55 6.52 12.24
N PRO A 445 -32.58 5.80 11.10
CA PRO A 445 -32.11 6.34 9.82
C PRO A 445 -32.81 7.66 9.43
N GLU A 446 -34.08 7.83 9.78
CA GLU A 446 -34.82 9.08 9.55
C GLU A 446 -34.28 10.23 10.40
N GLU A 447 -33.93 9.96 11.66
CA GLU A 447 -33.35 10.94 12.58
C GLU A 447 -31.93 11.35 12.17
N GLU A 448 -31.14 10.40 11.67
CA GLU A 448 -29.83 10.68 11.07
C GLU A 448 -29.95 11.52 9.80
N ALA A 449 -30.92 11.21 8.94
CA ALA A 449 -31.22 12.00 7.76
C ALA A 449 -31.64 13.44 8.11
N GLU A 450 -32.43 13.61 9.18
CA GLU A 450 -32.83 14.93 9.66
C GLU A 450 -31.66 15.71 10.28
N ALA A 451 -30.80 15.05 11.05
CA ALA A 451 -29.56 15.66 11.54
C ALA A 451 -28.67 16.12 10.36
N GLY A 452 -28.57 15.29 9.31
CA GLY A 452 -27.90 15.64 8.06
C GLY A 452 -28.51 16.86 7.36
N ARG A 453 -29.84 16.91 7.24
CA ARG A 453 -30.58 18.05 6.67
C ARG A 453 -30.31 19.34 7.43
N LEU A 454 -30.33 19.30 8.77
CA LEU A 454 -30.03 20.46 9.61
C LEU A 454 -28.59 20.94 9.44
N MET A 455 -27.63 20.02 9.33
CA MET A 455 -26.22 20.36 9.13
C MET A 455 -25.93 20.91 7.72
N ALA A 456 -26.68 20.49 6.69
CA ALA A 456 -26.53 20.95 5.31
C ALA A 456 -26.77 22.46 5.14
N GLY A 457 -27.47 23.12 6.07
CA GLY A 457 -27.68 24.56 6.06
C GLY A 457 -26.44 25.42 6.38
N ALA A 458 -25.32 24.82 6.78
CA ALA A 458 -24.10 25.55 7.13
C ALA A 458 -23.46 26.21 5.89
N ARG A 459 -23.48 27.55 5.84
CA ARG A 459 -22.82 28.33 4.77
C ARG A 459 -21.39 28.66 5.11
N GLY A 460 -20.51 28.82 4.11
CA GLY A 460 -19.11 29.23 4.31
C GLY A 460 -18.25 28.14 4.95
N VAL A 461 -18.61 26.88 4.73
CA VAL A 461 -17.81 25.71 5.09
C VAL A 461 -16.73 25.56 4.03
N GLU A 462 -15.45 25.60 4.41
CA GLU A 462 -14.32 25.70 3.47
C GLU A 462 -14.33 24.60 2.39
N SER A 463 -14.62 23.36 2.77
CA SER A 463 -14.71 22.22 1.84
C SER A 463 -15.89 22.32 0.86
N ALA A 464 -17.00 22.93 1.28
CA ALA A 464 -18.15 23.18 0.39
C ALA A 464 -17.87 24.35 -0.57
N VAL A 465 -17.23 25.42 -0.07
CA VAL A 465 -16.82 26.57 -0.89
C VAL A 465 -15.88 26.15 -2.01
N LEU A 466 -14.94 25.24 -1.73
CA LEU A 466 -14.06 24.66 -2.73
C LEU A 466 -14.86 23.97 -3.85
N VAL A 467 -15.81 23.11 -3.48
CA VAL A 467 -16.62 22.35 -4.46
C VAL A 467 -17.49 23.31 -5.28
N ASP A 468 -18.15 24.28 -4.64
CA ASP A 468 -18.96 25.29 -5.34
C ASP A 468 -18.12 26.09 -6.35
N GLN A 469 -16.92 26.55 -5.98
CA GLN A 469 -16.04 27.29 -6.88
C GLN A 469 -15.51 26.44 -8.04
N LEU A 470 -15.18 25.17 -7.78
CA LEU A 470 -14.74 24.25 -8.82
C LEU A 470 -15.89 23.93 -9.79
N ASP A 471 -17.10 23.73 -9.28
CA ASP A 471 -18.30 23.48 -10.07
C ASP A 471 -18.63 24.66 -10.99
N GLU A 472 -18.50 25.90 -10.49
CA GLU A 472 -18.63 27.11 -11.31
C GLU A 472 -17.61 27.17 -12.45
N ILE A 473 -16.35 26.83 -12.18
CA ILE A 473 -15.30 26.78 -13.21
C ILE A 473 -15.64 25.70 -14.25
N VAL A 474 -15.97 24.49 -13.81
CA VAL A 474 -16.34 23.36 -14.68
C VAL A 474 -17.56 23.71 -15.54
N LYS A 475 -18.56 24.39 -14.97
CA LYS A 475 -19.75 24.85 -15.68
C LYS A 475 -19.43 25.90 -16.75
N ASP A 476 -18.53 26.83 -16.45
CA ASP A 476 -18.10 27.84 -17.42
C ASP A 476 -17.30 27.20 -18.55
N ILE A 477 -16.43 26.21 -18.26
CA ILE A 477 -15.72 25.44 -19.29
C ILE A 477 -16.72 24.71 -20.17
N SER A 478 -17.71 24.00 -19.61
CA SER A 478 -18.69 23.24 -20.39
C SER A 478 -19.59 24.10 -21.30
N ARG A 479 -19.62 25.42 -21.07
CA ARG A 479 -20.36 26.39 -21.91
C ARG A 479 -19.52 26.93 -23.06
N HIS A 480 -18.22 26.69 -23.05
CA HIS A 480 -17.35 27.12 -24.13
C HIS A 480 -17.59 26.25 -25.37
N HIS A 481 -17.73 26.88 -26.54
CA HIS A 481 -18.05 26.19 -27.80
C HIS A 481 -17.06 25.07 -28.16
N ASP A 482 -15.76 25.30 -27.90
CA ASP A 482 -14.68 24.32 -28.15
C ASP A 482 -14.25 23.53 -26.90
N ALA A 483 -15.11 23.41 -25.87
CA ALA A 483 -14.74 22.73 -24.62
C ALA A 483 -14.31 21.26 -24.82
N GLN A 484 -14.97 20.56 -25.75
CA GLN A 484 -14.65 19.16 -26.06
C GLN A 484 -13.22 19.04 -26.62
N THR A 485 -12.89 19.84 -27.64
CA THR A 485 -11.63 19.73 -28.38
C THR A 485 -10.45 20.43 -27.70
N CYS A 486 -10.67 21.53 -26.99
CA CYS A 486 -9.59 22.30 -26.35
C CYS A 486 -9.35 21.93 -24.88
N PHE A 487 -10.27 21.20 -24.24
CA PHE A 487 -10.15 20.82 -22.83
C PHE A 487 -10.30 19.31 -22.61
N VAL A 488 -11.41 18.69 -23.02
CA VAL A 488 -11.69 17.27 -22.68
C VAL A 488 -10.76 16.30 -23.42
N ASP A 489 -10.66 16.41 -24.75
CA ASP A 489 -9.96 15.45 -25.61
C ASP A 489 -8.44 15.74 -25.75
N THR A 490 -7.85 16.43 -24.77
CA THR A 490 -6.44 16.83 -24.80
C THR A 490 -5.71 16.34 -23.57
N GLU A 491 -4.38 16.25 -23.65
CA GLU A 491 -3.57 15.97 -22.47
C GLU A 491 -3.76 17.06 -21.40
N PRO A 492 -3.79 16.71 -20.10
CA PRO A 492 -4.02 17.68 -19.01
C PRO A 492 -3.08 18.90 -19.05
N ARG A 493 -1.85 18.72 -19.53
CA ARG A 493 -0.87 19.81 -19.71
C ARG A 493 -1.30 20.82 -20.77
N VAL A 494 -1.88 20.35 -21.88
CA VAL A 494 -2.39 21.19 -22.97
C VAL A 494 -3.65 21.93 -22.52
N ALA A 495 -4.58 21.20 -21.88
CA ALA A 495 -5.77 21.77 -21.27
C ALA A 495 -5.45 22.85 -20.22
N LEU A 496 -4.41 22.64 -19.40
CA LEU A 496 -3.92 23.63 -18.44
C LEU A 496 -3.39 24.90 -19.12
N ALA A 497 -2.62 24.75 -20.21
CA ALA A 497 -2.13 25.89 -20.98
C ALA A 497 -3.28 26.70 -21.58
N TRP A 498 -4.31 26.01 -22.10
CA TRP A 498 -5.53 26.63 -22.59
C TRP A 498 -6.28 27.38 -21.49
N LEU A 499 -6.48 26.76 -20.32
CA LEU A 499 -7.13 27.40 -19.16
C LEU A 499 -6.44 28.70 -18.75
N ARG A 500 -5.11 28.70 -18.73
CA ARG A 500 -4.30 29.88 -18.37
C ARG A 500 -4.28 30.95 -19.47
N GLY A 501 -4.53 30.56 -20.72
CA GLY A 501 -4.55 31.46 -21.87
C GLY A 501 -5.72 32.45 -21.86
N ASN A 502 -5.57 33.56 -22.59
CA ASN A 502 -6.59 34.60 -22.69
C ASN A 502 -7.86 34.14 -23.45
N GLY A 503 -7.73 33.11 -24.29
CA GLY A 503 -8.84 32.58 -25.10
C GLY A 503 -9.89 31.78 -24.30
N SER A 504 -9.59 31.37 -23.06
CA SER A 504 -10.54 30.56 -22.27
C SER A 504 -11.66 31.38 -21.62
N GLY A 505 -11.43 32.67 -21.36
CA GLY A 505 -12.33 33.52 -20.54
C GLY A 505 -12.40 33.13 -19.04
N ILE A 506 -11.67 32.09 -18.62
CA ILE A 506 -11.80 31.46 -17.28
C ILE A 506 -10.50 31.57 -16.47
N SER A 507 -9.39 31.96 -17.10
CA SER A 507 -8.05 32.08 -16.49
C SER A 507 -8.02 32.80 -15.14
N HIS A 508 -8.77 33.89 -14.99
CA HIS A 508 -8.86 34.63 -13.72
C HIS A 508 -9.54 33.81 -12.60
N LYS A 509 -10.65 33.13 -12.89
CA LYS A 509 -11.35 32.28 -11.90
C LYS A 509 -10.49 31.10 -11.49
N PHE A 510 -9.84 30.45 -12.45
CA PHE A 510 -8.94 29.33 -12.18
C PHE A 510 -7.72 29.76 -11.35
N SER A 511 -7.13 30.91 -11.66
CA SER A 511 -6.01 31.47 -10.89
C SER A 511 -6.45 31.84 -9.46
N ALA A 512 -7.62 32.45 -9.30
CA ALA A 512 -8.19 32.75 -7.98
C ALA A 512 -8.44 31.47 -7.16
N PHE A 513 -8.95 30.42 -7.81
CA PHE A 513 -9.14 29.10 -7.18
C PHE A 513 -7.82 28.52 -6.70
N LEU A 514 -6.78 28.48 -7.55
CA LEU A 514 -5.46 27.97 -7.18
C LEU A 514 -4.81 28.81 -6.06
N ASN A 515 -5.00 30.12 -6.05
CA ASN A 515 -4.49 30.97 -4.98
C ASN A 515 -5.14 30.67 -3.62
N ARG A 516 -6.43 30.30 -3.61
CA ARG A 516 -7.18 30.01 -2.38
C ARG A 516 -7.04 28.55 -1.93
N HIS A 517 -7.01 27.61 -2.86
CA HIS A 517 -7.16 26.18 -2.61
C HIS A 517 -6.01 25.33 -3.16
N GLY A 518 -5.02 25.94 -3.83
CA GLY A 518 -3.92 25.22 -4.48
C GLY A 518 -2.95 24.51 -3.53
N HIS A 519 -3.00 24.78 -2.22
CA HIS A 519 -2.27 24.01 -1.21
C HIS A 519 -2.82 22.60 -0.99
N ARG A 520 -4.02 22.30 -1.50
CA ARG A 520 -4.68 20.99 -1.39
C ARG A 520 -4.23 20.01 -2.47
N SER A 521 -4.59 18.74 -2.29
CA SER A 521 -4.25 17.60 -3.17
C SER A 521 -5.18 16.41 -2.87
N TYR A 522 -5.12 15.32 -3.65
CA TYR A 522 -5.88 14.10 -3.34
C TYR A 522 -5.51 13.49 -1.97
N ARG A 523 -4.21 13.44 -1.63
CA ARG A 523 -3.70 12.93 -0.34
C ARG A 523 -3.11 14.06 0.49
N GLU A 524 -3.97 15.00 0.91
CA GLU A 524 -3.60 16.30 1.51
C GLU A 524 -2.52 16.23 2.60
N LEU A 525 -2.55 15.24 3.50
CA LEU A 525 -1.60 15.09 4.59
C LEU A 525 -0.42 14.14 4.31
N CYS A 526 -0.38 13.50 3.14
CA CYS A 526 0.74 12.67 2.73
C CYS A 526 1.90 13.56 2.29
N VAL A 527 3.09 13.39 2.89
CA VAL A 527 4.24 14.28 2.63
C VAL A 527 4.76 14.14 1.20
N ARG A 528 4.60 12.96 0.60
CA ARG A 528 5.00 12.71 -0.79
C ARG A 528 4.12 13.47 -1.79
N GLU A 529 2.85 13.67 -1.47
CA GLU A 529 1.83 14.15 -2.41
C GLU A 529 2.05 15.61 -2.83
N VAL A 530 2.00 15.88 -4.14
CA VAL A 530 2.16 17.23 -4.70
C VAL A 530 0.83 17.98 -4.62
N CYS A 531 0.89 19.27 -4.27
CA CYS A 531 -0.32 20.11 -4.20
C CYS A 531 -0.72 20.64 -5.57
N TRP A 532 -1.98 21.03 -5.73
CA TRP A 532 -2.51 21.55 -7.00
C TRP A 532 -1.82 22.83 -7.49
N SER A 533 -1.22 23.63 -6.60
CA SER A 533 -0.44 24.80 -7.01
C SER A 533 0.91 24.41 -7.64
N ASP A 534 1.50 23.30 -7.21
CA ASP A 534 2.78 22.79 -7.72
C ASP A 534 2.58 21.87 -8.95
N ALA A 535 1.46 21.14 -9.02
CA ALA A 535 1.07 20.28 -10.15
C ALA A 535 -0.43 20.44 -10.50
N PRO A 536 -0.84 21.54 -11.13
CA PRO A 536 -2.25 21.80 -11.45
C PRO A 536 -2.86 20.79 -12.42
N GLU A 537 -2.05 20.07 -13.19
CA GLU A 537 -2.46 19.08 -14.18
C GLU A 537 -3.31 17.96 -13.54
N THR A 538 -3.02 17.59 -12.29
CA THR A 538 -3.82 16.56 -11.58
C THR A 538 -5.25 17.02 -11.31
N LEU A 539 -5.41 18.32 -11.01
CA LEU A 539 -6.74 18.93 -10.84
C LEU A 539 -7.45 19.02 -12.19
N VAL A 540 -6.73 19.41 -13.24
CA VAL A 540 -7.26 19.49 -14.61
C VAL A 540 -7.80 18.13 -15.07
N ALA A 541 -7.10 17.02 -14.82
CA ALA A 541 -7.59 15.69 -15.15
C ALA A 541 -8.96 15.37 -14.50
N THR A 542 -9.14 15.77 -13.25
CA THR A 542 -10.42 15.61 -12.53
C THR A 542 -11.52 16.52 -13.10
N MET A 543 -11.14 17.74 -13.49
CA MET A 543 -12.04 18.68 -14.15
C MET A 543 -12.47 18.19 -15.53
N GLN A 544 -11.59 17.57 -16.32
CA GLN A 544 -11.91 17.02 -17.64
C GLN A 544 -13.03 15.98 -17.55
N ALA A 545 -12.94 15.05 -16.60
CA ALA A 545 -14.01 14.09 -16.35
C ALA A 545 -15.34 14.77 -15.98
N SER A 546 -15.27 15.83 -15.15
CA SER A 546 -16.46 16.59 -14.71
C SER A 546 -17.10 17.39 -15.85
N VAL A 547 -16.30 17.96 -16.75
CA VAL A 547 -16.76 18.66 -17.96
C VAL A 547 -17.36 17.68 -18.96
N ALA A 548 -16.71 16.54 -19.21
CA ALA A 548 -17.20 15.50 -20.10
C ALA A 548 -18.59 15.01 -19.69
N ALA A 549 -18.78 14.72 -18.39
CA ALA A 549 -20.08 14.33 -17.85
C ALA A 549 -21.17 15.38 -18.13
N ARG A 550 -20.86 16.67 -17.94
CA ARG A 550 -21.80 17.77 -18.21
C ARG A 550 -22.14 17.93 -19.68
N LEU A 551 -21.17 17.74 -20.59
CA LEU A 551 -21.41 17.76 -22.04
C LEU A 551 -22.35 16.63 -22.48
N MET A 552 -22.34 15.49 -21.76
CA MET A 552 -23.28 14.39 -21.94
C MET A 552 -24.66 14.63 -21.28
N GLY A 553 -24.90 15.82 -20.71
CA GLY A 553 -26.17 16.15 -20.05
C GLY A 553 -26.29 15.63 -18.61
N ILE A 554 -25.23 15.07 -18.02
CA ILE A 554 -25.20 14.64 -16.63
C ILE A 554 -24.97 15.87 -15.75
N MET A 555 -26.03 16.40 -15.15
CA MET A 555 -25.95 17.52 -14.21
C MET A 555 -25.58 17.05 -12.79
N SER A 556 -24.77 17.83 -12.07
CA SER A 556 -24.46 17.55 -10.66
C SER A 556 -25.65 17.84 -9.74
N SER A 557 -25.61 17.19 -8.57
CA SER A 557 -26.70 16.96 -7.60
C SER A 557 -27.52 18.18 -7.17
N VAL A 558 -28.81 17.94 -6.92
CA VAL A 558 -29.75 18.83 -6.21
C VAL A 558 -29.16 19.22 -4.85
N ARG A 559 -29.03 20.53 -4.58
CA ARG A 559 -28.66 21.01 -3.23
C ARG A 559 -29.72 20.49 -2.24
N PRO A 560 -29.31 19.87 -1.12
CA PRO A 560 -30.25 19.37 -0.12
C PRO A 560 -31.15 20.51 0.38
N ASP A 561 -32.41 20.17 0.67
CA ASP A 561 -33.40 21.12 1.19
C ASP A 561 -32.93 21.68 2.54
N VAL A 562 -32.80 23.00 2.61
CA VAL A 562 -32.23 23.69 3.77
C VAL A 562 -33.35 24.04 4.76
N ALA A 563 -33.33 23.38 5.92
CA ALA A 563 -34.30 23.65 6.98
C ALA A 563 -34.24 25.12 7.45
N LYS A 564 -35.41 25.75 7.64
CA LYS A 564 -35.51 27.11 8.17
C LYS A 564 -35.39 27.09 9.70
N LEU A 565 -34.37 27.77 10.23
CA LEU A 565 -34.12 27.88 11.69
C LEU A 565 -35.32 28.42 12.49
N SER A 566 -36.19 29.22 11.85
CA SER A 566 -37.40 29.77 12.47
C SER A 566 -38.47 28.72 12.79
N GLU A 567 -38.46 27.60 12.07
CA GLU A 567 -39.45 26.52 12.19
C GLU A 567 -39.01 25.46 13.22
N LEU A 568 -37.76 25.53 13.69
CA LEU A 568 -37.20 24.63 14.69
C LEU A 568 -37.66 24.97 16.12
N ASN A 569 -37.73 23.94 16.97
CA ASN A 569 -37.99 24.09 18.41
C ASN A 569 -36.87 24.90 19.11
N ARG A 570 -37.14 25.39 20.33
CA ARG A 570 -36.22 26.29 21.06
C ARG A 570 -34.83 25.68 21.29
N GLY A 571 -34.75 24.36 21.51
CA GLY A 571 -33.49 23.65 21.72
C GLY A 571 -32.65 23.57 20.45
N LEU A 572 -33.27 23.10 19.35
CA LEU A 572 -32.64 22.99 18.03
C LEU A 572 -32.20 24.37 17.50
N ARG A 573 -33.01 25.41 17.70
CA ARG A 573 -32.66 26.79 17.33
C ARG A 573 -31.41 27.32 18.05
N TRP A 574 -31.08 26.78 19.22
CA TRP A 574 -29.88 27.14 19.97
C TRP A 574 -28.65 26.32 19.55
N ILE A 575 -28.78 25.01 19.32
CA ILE A 575 -27.63 24.14 19.02
C ILE A 575 -27.22 24.17 17.55
N VAL A 576 -28.16 24.27 16.59
CA VAL A 576 -27.85 24.20 15.15
C VAL A 576 -26.86 25.29 14.72
N PRO A 577 -27.02 26.59 15.09
CA PRO A 577 -26.03 27.61 14.74
C PRO A 577 -24.64 27.34 15.34
N LYS A 578 -24.58 26.73 16.54
CA LYS A 578 -23.31 26.37 17.17
C LYS A 578 -22.63 25.22 16.43
N ALA A 579 -23.40 24.20 16.04
CA ALA A 579 -22.91 23.08 15.25
C ALA A 579 -22.40 23.55 13.88
N HIS A 580 -23.12 24.45 13.20
CA HIS A 580 -22.68 25.09 11.95
C HIS A 580 -21.35 25.84 12.13
N ASN A 581 -21.21 26.62 13.20
CA ASN A 581 -19.97 27.34 13.50
C ASN A 581 -18.80 26.39 13.80
N ALA A 582 -19.05 25.32 14.55
CA ALA A 582 -18.04 24.33 14.90
C ALA A 582 -17.53 23.58 13.66
N VAL A 583 -18.42 23.18 12.74
CA VAL A 583 -18.04 22.56 11.46
C VAL A 583 -17.24 23.52 10.60
N ARG A 584 -17.68 24.78 10.45
CA ARG A 584 -16.92 25.80 9.71
C ARG A 584 -15.48 25.93 10.21
N ARG A 585 -15.30 25.97 11.52
CA ARG A 585 -13.97 26.06 12.15
C ARG A 585 -13.15 24.80 11.97
N ARG A 586 -13.78 23.63 12.06
CA ARG A 586 -13.13 22.35 11.78
C ARG A 586 -12.57 22.32 10.36
N GLU A 587 -13.37 22.71 9.36
CA GLU A 587 -12.92 22.73 7.97
C GLU A 587 -11.87 23.83 7.71
N ALA A 588 -11.99 25.00 8.36
CA ALA A 588 -10.98 26.06 8.27
C ALA A 588 -9.63 25.64 8.88
N THR A 589 -9.64 25.02 10.07
CA THR A 589 -8.42 24.49 10.71
C THR A 589 -7.82 23.33 9.93
N LYS A 590 -8.64 22.48 9.30
CA LYS A 590 -8.17 21.46 8.37
C LYS A 590 -7.44 22.09 7.18
N SER A 591 -8.04 23.11 6.55
CA SER A 591 -7.42 23.82 5.43
C SER A 591 -6.07 24.44 5.80
N LEU A 592 -5.99 25.08 6.98
CA LEU A 592 -4.76 25.64 7.51
C LEU A 592 -3.70 24.56 7.80
N LEU A 593 -4.12 23.44 8.38
CA LEU A 593 -3.24 22.30 8.65
C LEU A 593 -2.63 21.73 7.35
N VAL A 594 -3.44 21.61 6.30
CA VAL A 594 -2.98 21.16 4.98
C VAL A 594 -2.01 22.16 4.38
N ASP A 595 -2.24 23.45 4.54
CA ASP A 595 -1.32 24.48 4.06
C ASP A 595 0.03 24.44 4.80
N ILE A 596 0.03 24.32 6.13
CA ILE A 596 1.27 24.13 6.92
C ILE A 596 1.98 22.85 6.48
N THR A 597 1.23 21.77 6.25
CA THR A 597 1.79 20.52 5.72
C THR A 597 2.42 20.76 4.36
N ASN A 598 1.79 21.52 3.46
CA ASN A 598 2.34 21.85 2.15
C ASN A 598 3.67 22.62 2.25
N ARG A 599 3.80 23.56 3.18
CA ARG A 599 5.08 24.25 3.47
C ARG A 599 6.16 23.25 3.89
N LEU A 600 5.80 22.27 4.73
CA LEU A 600 6.69 21.19 5.15
C LEU A 600 7.10 20.29 3.96
N LYS A 601 6.15 19.92 3.07
CA LYS A 601 6.43 19.14 1.85
C LYS A 601 7.44 19.83 0.96
N ARG A 602 7.29 21.14 0.74
CA ARG A 602 8.22 21.94 -0.06
C ARG A 602 9.62 21.99 0.57
N GLY A 603 9.71 22.13 1.89
CA GLY A 603 10.97 22.05 2.63
C GLY A 603 11.67 20.70 2.44
N TYR A 604 10.97 19.57 2.62
CA TYR A 604 11.54 18.24 2.40
C TYR A 604 11.97 18.01 0.95
N ARG A 605 11.19 18.47 -0.04
CA ARG A 605 11.58 18.40 -1.45
C ARG A 605 12.81 19.23 -1.75
N ALA A 606 12.95 20.41 -1.14
CA ALA A 606 14.13 21.24 -1.29
C ALA A 606 15.36 20.57 -0.69
N LEU A 607 15.25 20.01 0.51
CA LEU A 607 16.32 19.23 1.14
C LEU A 607 16.74 18.04 0.28
N GLY A 608 15.78 17.26 -0.22
CA GLY A 608 16.06 16.11 -1.09
C GLY A 608 16.66 16.45 -2.46
N LYS A 609 16.63 17.72 -2.88
CA LYS A 609 17.37 18.19 -4.08
C LYS A 609 18.82 18.57 -3.79
N GLN A 610 19.18 18.78 -2.52
CA GLN A 610 20.53 19.13 -2.08
C GLN A 610 21.34 17.92 -1.61
N LEU A 611 20.65 16.83 -1.25
CA LEU A 611 21.22 15.50 -1.01
C LEU A 611 21.38 14.78 -2.33
#